data_AF-A0A5N9GTG7-F1
#
_entry.id   AF-A0A5N9GTG7-F1
#
_cell.length_a   1.000
_cell.length_b   1.000
_cell.length_c   1.000
_cell.angle_alpha   90.00
_cell.angle_beta   90.00
_cell.angle_gamma   90.00
#
_symmetry.space_group_name_H-M   'P 1'
#
loop_
_entity.id
_entity.type
_entity.pdbx_description
1 polymer ?
#
loop_
_entity_poly.entity_id
_entity_poly.type
_entity_poly.pdbx_seq_one_letter_code
_entity_poly.pdbx_strand_id
1 'polypeptide(L)'
;MPESRPKVVVIGGGTGCPAVLRGLKHHSVDLTAIVTTMDSGGSSGRLRQEFNVPAVGDLHRALVALSDDDALGELFGYRFQGESSIDGHTLGNLTLLALMLEHGGLDEAVERLGKLLGVSGRVLPVTADCVNLCALLKDGRTLVGEASIDLRGHSPVGVERIYLSDPAKANEKAVTALL
;
A
#
# COMPACT_ATOMS: atom_id res chain seq x y z
N MET A 1 -3.03 -22.26 29.49
CA MET A 1 -2.10 -21.32 28.82
C MET A 1 -2.82 -20.88 27.57
N PRO A 2 -2.99 -19.57 27.28
CA PRO A 2 -3.57 -19.19 25.99
C PRO A 2 -2.63 -19.73 24.91
N GLU A 3 -3.17 -20.52 23.98
CA GLU A 3 -2.40 -21.05 22.85
C GLU A 3 -1.76 -19.87 22.11
N SER A 4 -0.45 -19.96 21.85
CA SER A 4 0.24 -18.92 21.10
C SER A 4 -0.33 -18.87 19.68
N ARG A 5 -0.99 -17.76 19.34
CA ARG A 5 -1.50 -17.53 17.98
C ARG A 5 -0.32 -17.59 17.00
N PRO A 6 -0.41 -18.34 15.88
CA PRO A 6 0.61 -18.31 14.84
C PRO A 6 0.82 -16.89 14.32
N LYS A 7 2.08 -16.47 14.19
CA LYS A 7 2.44 -15.20 13.55
C LYS A 7 2.42 -15.39 12.04
N VAL A 8 1.64 -14.57 11.34
CA VAL A 8 1.51 -14.63 9.87
C VAL A 8 1.84 -13.26 9.30
N VAL A 9 2.82 -13.21 8.41
CA VAL A 9 3.19 -11.99 7.68
C VAL A 9 2.82 -12.15 6.21
N VAL A 10 1.99 -11.23 5.72
CA VAL A 10 1.64 -11.11 4.30
C VAL A 10 2.44 -9.97 3.71
N ILE A 11 3.25 -10.24 2.68
CA ILE A 11 4.01 -9.21 1.97
C ILE A 11 3.42 -9.06 0.57
N GLY A 12 3.04 -7.85 0.18
CA GLY A 12 2.54 -7.63 -1.18
C GLY A 12 1.88 -6.29 -1.41
N GLY A 13 0.96 -6.26 -2.37
CA GLY A 13 0.20 -5.10 -2.78
C GLY A 13 -0.96 -5.50 -3.67
N GLY A 14 -1.46 -4.55 -4.46
CA GLY A 14 -2.50 -4.74 -5.45
C GLY A 14 -3.81 -5.31 -4.90
N THR A 15 -4.53 -6.03 -5.75
CA THR A 15 -5.83 -6.65 -5.43
C THR A 15 -5.71 -7.94 -4.63
N GLY A 16 -4.59 -8.66 -4.77
CA GLY A 16 -4.39 -9.98 -4.15
C GLY A 16 -4.19 -9.90 -2.63
N CYS A 17 -3.43 -8.91 -2.16
CA CYS A 17 -3.17 -8.74 -0.73
C CYS A 17 -4.47 -8.57 0.09
N PRO A 18 -5.40 -7.63 -0.26
CA PRO A 18 -6.71 -7.53 0.39
C PRO A 18 -7.53 -8.82 0.42
N ALA A 19 -7.48 -9.64 -0.64
CA ALA A 19 -8.23 -10.91 -0.68
C ALA A 19 -7.69 -11.92 0.35
N VAL A 20 -6.37 -12.04 0.43
CA VAL A 20 -5.70 -12.90 1.41
C VAL A 20 -5.98 -12.41 2.85
N LEU A 21 -5.88 -11.10 3.08
CA LEU A 21 -6.12 -10.50 4.39
C LEU A 21 -7.56 -10.72 4.88
N ARG A 22 -8.56 -10.55 4.01
CA ARG A 22 -9.96 -10.84 4.36
C ARG A 22 -10.18 -12.29 4.76
N GLY A 23 -9.49 -13.23 4.12
CA GLY A 23 -9.56 -14.65 4.52
C GLY A 23 -8.89 -14.86 5.90
N LEU A 24 -7.65 -14.37 6.04
CA LEU A 24 -6.85 -14.59 7.25
C LEU A 24 -7.42 -13.91 8.51
N LYS A 25 -8.14 -12.79 8.39
CA LYS A 25 -8.70 -12.07 9.54
C LYS A 25 -9.68 -12.91 10.37
N HIS A 26 -10.28 -13.93 9.77
CA HIS A 26 -11.22 -14.84 10.44
C HIS A 26 -10.54 -16.02 11.17
N HIS A 27 -9.20 -16.11 11.10
CA HIS A 27 -8.42 -17.13 11.80
C HIS A 27 -7.75 -16.56 13.05
N SER A 28 -7.48 -17.43 14.03
CA SER A 28 -6.80 -17.05 15.28
C SER A 28 -5.28 -16.87 15.08
N VAL A 29 -4.87 -15.88 14.29
CA VAL A 29 -3.47 -15.58 13.93
C VAL A 29 -3.07 -14.16 14.35
N ASP A 30 -1.80 -13.93 14.69
CA ASP A 30 -1.22 -12.58 14.79
C ASP A 30 -0.82 -12.14 13.38
N LEU A 31 -1.69 -11.35 12.74
CA LEU A 31 -1.58 -11.00 11.33
C LEU A 31 -0.89 -9.65 11.13
N THR A 32 0.13 -9.61 10.28
CA THR A 32 0.81 -8.38 9.84
C THR A 32 0.89 -8.33 8.32
N ALA A 33 0.45 -7.24 7.72
CA ALA A 33 0.58 -6.94 6.30
C ALA A 33 1.73 -5.94 6.08
N ILE A 34 2.74 -6.32 5.29
CA ILE A 34 3.80 -5.42 4.81
C ILE A 34 3.45 -5.06 3.37
N VAL A 35 3.20 -3.78 3.12
CA VAL A 35 2.57 -3.32 1.89
C VAL A 35 3.51 -2.41 1.09
N THR A 36 3.56 -2.62 -0.22
CA THR A 36 4.32 -1.76 -1.16
C THR A 36 3.79 -0.32 -1.16
N THR A 37 4.69 0.64 -1.34
CA THR A 37 4.43 2.09 -1.33
C THR A 37 4.92 2.80 -2.60
N MET A 38 5.10 2.02 -3.68
CA MET A 38 5.74 2.45 -4.92
C MET A 38 4.80 2.57 -6.12
N ASP A 39 3.49 2.40 -5.89
CA ASP A 39 2.47 2.57 -6.93
C ASP A 39 2.53 3.98 -7.52
N SER A 40 2.58 4.06 -8.84
CA SER A 40 2.69 5.31 -9.60
C SER A 40 1.48 5.58 -10.50
N GLY A 41 0.40 4.84 -10.34
CA GLY A 41 -0.83 4.92 -11.12
C GLY A 41 -2.06 5.43 -10.34
N GLY A 42 -3.09 5.82 -11.08
CA GLY A 42 -4.40 6.17 -10.53
C GLY A 42 -4.39 7.27 -9.45
N SER A 43 -5.31 7.17 -8.49
CA SER A 43 -5.45 8.10 -7.37
C SER A 43 -4.17 8.22 -6.54
N SER A 44 -3.52 7.09 -6.24
CA SER A 44 -2.32 7.06 -5.40
C SER A 44 -1.13 7.73 -6.10
N GLY A 45 -0.93 7.44 -7.39
CA GLY A 45 0.08 8.08 -8.22
C GLY A 45 -0.09 9.59 -8.32
N ARG A 46 -1.32 10.08 -8.48
CA ARG A 46 -1.61 11.53 -8.50
C ARG A 46 -1.23 12.21 -7.18
N LEU A 47 -1.67 11.68 -6.03
CA LEU A 47 -1.32 12.25 -4.72
C LEU A 47 0.19 12.24 -4.49
N ARG A 48 0.85 11.15 -4.88
CA ARG A 48 2.30 11.03 -4.80
C ARG A 48 3.03 12.11 -5.61
N GLN A 49 2.57 12.40 -6.82
CA GLN A 49 3.15 13.44 -7.68
C GLN A 49 2.86 14.85 -7.16
N GLU A 50 1.64 15.12 -6.71
CA GLU A 50 1.20 16.45 -6.28
C GLU A 50 1.77 16.86 -4.91
N PHE A 51 1.92 15.90 -3.99
CA PHE A 51 2.31 16.17 -2.60
C PHE A 51 3.69 15.62 -2.23
N ASN A 52 4.40 14.97 -3.16
CA ASN A 52 5.70 14.33 -2.90
C ASN A 52 5.68 13.35 -1.72
N VAL A 53 4.66 12.48 -1.70
CA VAL A 53 4.42 11.47 -0.65
C VAL A 53 4.53 10.05 -1.20
N PRO A 54 4.79 9.01 -0.39
CA PRO A 54 4.74 7.63 -0.86
C PRO A 54 3.33 7.26 -1.32
N ALA A 55 3.23 6.19 -2.11
CA ALA A 55 1.94 5.70 -2.56
C ALA A 55 1.16 5.10 -1.37
N VAL A 56 -0.10 5.50 -1.22
CA VAL A 56 -0.97 5.12 -0.11
C VAL A 56 -2.07 4.13 -0.50
N GLY A 57 -2.27 3.90 -1.80
CA GLY A 57 -3.39 3.12 -2.33
C GLY A 57 -3.47 1.70 -1.77
N ASP A 58 -2.38 0.95 -1.84
CA ASP A 58 -2.38 -0.44 -1.35
C ASP A 58 -2.45 -0.53 0.18
N LEU A 59 -1.86 0.43 0.90
CA LEU A 59 -1.99 0.54 2.35
C LEU A 59 -3.46 0.73 2.75
N HIS A 60 -4.15 1.68 2.11
CA HIS A 60 -5.58 1.90 2.31
C HIS A 60 -6.39 0.61 2.06
N ARG A 61 -6.11 -0.10 0.96
CA ARG A 61 -6.84 -1.34 0.64
C ARG A 61 -6.61 -2.45 1.66
N ALA A 62 -5.39 -2.56 2.20
CA ALA A 62 -5.06 -3.49 3.27
C ALA A 62 -5.78 -3.13 4.58
N LEU A 63 -5.83 -1.83 4.92
CA LEU A 63 -6.56 -1.35 6.09
C LEU A 63 -8.06 -1.64 5.99
N VAL A 64 -8.69 -1.34 4.85
CA VAL A 64 -10.11 -1.65 4.62
C VAL A 64 -10.37 -3.17 4.66
N ALA A 65 -9.46 -3.98 4.13
CA ALA A 65 -9.59 -5.44 4.18
C ALA A 65 -9.59 -6.01 5.61
N LEU A 66 -8.84 -5.36 6.52
CA LEU A 66 -8.72 -5.74 7.92
C LEU A 66 -9.70 -5.01 8.85
N SER A 67 -10.51 -4.08 8.34
CA SER A 67 -11.55 -3.40 9.13
C SER A 67 -12.52 -4.41 9.73
N ASP A 68 -12.85 -4.22 11.02
CA ASP A 68 -13.88 -5.01 11.72
C ASP A 68 -15.28 -4.42 11.52
N ASP A 69 -15.36 -3.15 11.12
CA ASP A 69 -16.60 -2.46 10.77
C ASP A 69 -16.75 -2.39 9.25
N ASP A 70 -17.74 -3.09 8.72
CA ASP A 70 -18.02 -3.14 7.29
C ASP A 70 -18.51 -1.78 6.75
N ALA A 71 -19.29 -1.02 7.53
CA ALA A 71 -19.82 0.28 7.10
C ALA A 71 -18.70 1.34 7.03
N LEU A 72 -17.78 1.34 7.99
CA LEU A 72 -16.57 2.17 7.91
C LEU A 72 -15.67 1.71 6.76
N GLY A 73 -15.49 0.39 6.58
CA GLY A 73 -14.74 -0.16 5.45
C GLY A 73 -15.29 0.31 4.10
N GLU A 74 -16.61 0.29 3.92
CA GLU A 74 -17.31 0.80 2.73
C GLU A 74 -17.12 2.30 2.55
N LEU A 75 -17.28 3.09 3.62
CA LEU A 75 -17.11 4.54 3.59
C LEU A 75 -15.69 4.93 3.18
N PHE A 76 -14.67 4.32 3.78
CA PHE A 76 -13.27 4.61 3.44
C PHE A 76 -12.88 4.07 2.06
N GLY A 77 -13.52 2.98 1.63
CA GLY A 77 -13.44 2.44 0.28
C GLY A 77 -14.16 3.25 -0.79
N TYR A 78 -15.00 4.24 -0.42
CA TYR A 78 -15.76 5.05 -1.36
C TYR A 78 -14.85 5.79 -2.32
N ARG A 79 -15.11 5.62 -3.62
CA ARG A 79 -14.42 6.31 -4.70
C ARG A 79 -15.30 7.42 -5.24
N PHE A 80 -14.80 8.65 -5.17
CA PHE A 80 -15.48 9.81 -5.73
C PHE A 80 -15.61 9.67 -7.25
N GLN A 81 -16.75 10.07 -7.78
CA GLN A 81 -17.08 10.08 -9.20
C GLN A 81 -17.68 11.43 -9.59
N GLY A 82 -17.20 12.04 -10.67
CA GLY A 82 -17.77 13.27 -11.24
C GLY A 82 -16.73 14.17 -11.88
N GLU A 83 -17.11 15.37 -12.30
CA GLU A 83 -16.18 16.34 -12.90
C GLU A 83 -15.62 17.28 -11.81
N SER A 84 -14.64 16.78 -11.03
CA SER A 84 -14.01 17.56 -9.95
C SER A 84 -12.55 17.17 -9.73
N SER A 85 -11.81 17.96 -8.94
CA SER A 85 -10.42 17.65 -8.57
C SER A 85 -10.28 16.39 -7.73
N ILE A 86 -11.34 15.96 -7.04
CA ILE A 86 -11.34 14.74 -6.23
C ILE A 86 -11.79 13.51 -7.02
N ASP A 87 -12.13 13.64 -8.31
CA ASP A 87 -12.61 12.53 -9.12
C ASP A 87 -11.62 11.36 -9.16
N GLY A 88 -12.13 10.15 -8.96
CA GLY A 88 -11.34 8.94 -8.90
C GLY A 88 -10.49 8.77 -7.64
N HIS A 89 -10.41 9.75 -6.73
CA HIS A 89 -9.83 9.54 -5.40
C HIS A 89 -10.74 8.67 -4.53
N THR A 90 -10.15 7.98 -3.55
CA THR A 90 -10.92 7.32 -2.49
C THR A 90 -10.83 8.16 -1.23
N LEU A 91 -11.88 8.11 -0.39
CA LEU A 91 -11.84 8.78 0.90
C LEU A 91 -10.62 8.33 1.71
N GLY A 92 -10.34 7.02 1.77
CA GLY A 92 -9.17 6.52 2.51
C GLY A 92 -7.82 7.00 1.99
N ASN A 93 -7.64 7.23 0.68
CA ASN A 93 -6.39 7.80 0.17
C ASN A 93 -6.25 9.26 0.60
N LEU A 94 -7.34 10.03 0.53
CA LEU A 94 -7.34 11.44 0.95
C LEU A 94 -7.14 11.56 2.47
N THR A 95 -7.72 10.66 3.26
CA THR A 95 -7.51 10.63 4.72
C THR A 95 -6.08 10.26 5.07
N LEU A 96 -5.47 9.26 4.42
CA LEU A 96 -4.05 8.94 4.64
C LEU A 96 -3.16 10.13 4.30
N LEU A 97 -3.42 10.82 3.17
CA LEU A 97 -2.68 12.03 2.83
C LEU A 97 -2.85 13.11 3.91
N ALA A 98 -4.07 13.39 4.35
CA ALA A 98 -4.32 14.39 5.38
C ALA A 98 -3.57 14.07 6.68
N LEU A 99 -3.65 12.81 7.14
CA LEU A 99 -2.94 12.35 8.34
C LEU A 99 -1.43 12.46 8.21
N MET A 100 -0.88 12.20 7.02
CA MET A 100 0.55 12.35 6.78
C MET A 100 0.98 13.82 6.84
N LEU A 101 0.23 14.71 6.22
CA LEU A 101 0.52 16.15 6.19
C LEU A 101 0.38 16.77 7.60
N GLU A 102 -0.57 16.28 8.39
CA GLU A 102 -0.83 16.77 9.75
C GLU A 102 0.17 16.22 10.78
N HIS A 103 0.51 14.94 10.70
CA HIS A 103 1.28 14.23 11.73
C HIS A 103 2.70 13.81 11.30
N GLY A 104 3.14 14.22 10.11
CA GLY A 104 4.55 14.22 9.73
C GLY A 104 5.14 12.88 9.28
N GLY A 105 4.32 11.89 8.90
CA GLY A 105 4.85 10.64 8.36
C GLY A 105 3.83 9.56 8.00
N LEU A 106 4.25 8.65 7.13
CA LEU A 106 3.43 7.54 6.63
C LEU A 106 3.05 6.55 7.74
N ASP A 107 4.00 6.20 8.60
CA ASP A 107 3.80 5.20 9.67
C ASP A 107 2.69 5.63 10.64
N GLU A 108 2.74 6.88 11.08
CA GLU A 108 1.75 7.44 12.00
C GLU A 108 0.37 7.55 11.32
N ALA A 109 0.32 7.91 10.04
CA ALA A 109 -0.91 7.98 9.28
C ALA A 109 -1.60 6.61 9.14
N VAL A 110 -0.83 5.56 8.81
CA VAL A 110 -1.32 4.19 8.71
C VAL A 110 -1.80 3.69 10.07
N GLU A 111 -1.05 3.95 11.14
CA GLU A 111 -1.43 3.55 12.50
C GLU A 111 -2.71 4.23 12.98
N ARG A 112 -2.87 5.53 12.71
CA ARG A 112 -4.08 6.30 13.05
C ARG A 112 -5.30 5.85 12.26
N LEU A 113 -5.17 5.68 10.96
CA LEU A 113 -6.29 5.20 10.14
C LEU A 113 -6.66 3.76 10.54
N GLY A 114 -5.67 2.90 10.85
CA GLY A 114 -5.93 1.56 11.35
C GLY A 114 -6.72 1.55 12.66
N LYS A 115 -6.39 2.45 13.61
CA LYS A 115 -7.16 2.62 14.85
C LYS A 115 -8.58 3.09 14.57
N LEU A 116 -8.76 4.04 13.64
CA LEU A 116 -10.08 4.57 13.26
C LEU A 116 -10.98 3.51 12.62
N LEU A 117 -10.40 2.62 11.81
CA LEU A 117 -11.11 1.50 11.16
C LEU A 117 -11.26 0.27 12.06
N GLY A 118 -10.68 0.26 13.27
CA GLY A 118 -10.71 -0.90 14.15
C GLY A 118 -10.10 -2.15 13.48
N VAL A 119 -8.92 -2.02 12.87
CA VAL A 119 -8.34 -3.13 12.08
C VAL A 119 -7.91 -4.32 12.94
N SER A 120 -8.31 -5.53 12.53
CA SER A 120 -7.87 -6.81 13.10
C SER A 120 -6.52 -7.25 12.53
N GLY A 121 -5.44 -6.63 13.00
CA GLY A 121 -4.06 -6.93 12.60
C GLY A 121 -3.19 -5.68 12.53
N ARG A 122 -2.03 -5.79 11.89
CA ARG A 122 -1.15 -4.65 11.61
C ARG A 122 -0.98 -4.44 10.11
N VAL A 123 -1.02 -3.20 9.66
CA VAL A 123 -0.61 -2.82 8.31
C VAL A 123 0.62 -1.93 8.44
N LEU A 124 1.69 -2.29 7.73
CA LEU A 124 2.97 -1.61 7.78
C LEU A 124 3.42 -1.29 6.35
N PRO A 125 3.88 -0.07 6.07
CA PRO A 125 4.54 0.21 4.80
C PRO A 125 5.88 -0.53 4.72
N VAL A 126 6.27 -0.96 3.52
CA VAL A 126 7.60 -1.54 3.29
C VAL A 126 8.71 -0.51 3.52
N THR A 127 8.44 0.76 3.18
CA THR A 127 9.29 1.93 3.44
C THR A 127 8.44 3.19 3.45
N ALA A 128 8.90 4.22 4.16
CA ALA A 128 8.37 5.58 4.11
C ALA A 128 9.06 6.46 3.05
N ASP A 129 10.08 5.94 2.37
CA ASP A 129 10.84 6.71 1.38
C ASP A 129 10.09 6.81 0.03
N CYS A 130 10.13 7.99 -0.58
CA CYS A 130 9.55 8.25 -1.89
C CYS A 130 10.47 7.76 -3.02
N VAL A 131 10.50 6.45 -3.27
CA VAL A 131 11.32 5.82 -4.34
C VAL A 131 10.47 5.16 -5.43
N ASN A 132 10.97 5.11 -6.66
CA ASN A 132 10.24 4.52 -7.78
C ASN A 132 10.71 3.10 -8.09
N LEU A 133 9.78 2.26 -8.58
CA LEU A 133 10.13 0.97 -9.16
C LEU A 133 10.73 1.17 -10.55
N CYS A 134 11.88 0.54 -10.81
CA CYS A 134 12.57 0.59 -12.10
C CYS A 134 12.66 -0.82 -12.70
N ALA A 135 12.48 -0.91 -14.02
CA ALA A 135 12.68 -2.14 -14.78
C ALA A 135 13.71 -1.93 -15.90
N LEU A 136 14.84 -2.63 -15.81
CA LEU A 136 15.77 -2.80 -16.93
C LEU A 136 15.23 -3.88 -17.85
N LEU A 137 15.06 -3.56 -19.12
CA LEU A 137 14.61 -4.48 -20.16
C LEU A 137 15.80 -5.14 -20.86
N LYS A 138 15.58 -6.32 -21.46
CA LYS A 138 16.60 -7.08 -22.18
C LYS A 138 17.20 -6.37 -23.41
N ASP A 139 16.62 -5.25 -23.84
CA ASP A 139 17.15 -4.41 -24.92
C ASP A 139 17.91 -3.18 -24.41
N GLY A 140 18.17 -3.10 -23.11
CA GLY A 140 18.91 -2.03 -22.46
C GLY A 140 18.06 -0.82 -22.05
N ARG A 141 16.78 -0.74 -22.45
CA ARG A 141 15.90 0.36 -22.01
C ARG A 141 15.54 0.20 -20.54
N THR A 142 15.44 1.33 -19.84
CA THR A 142 14.96 1.39 -18.45
C THR A 142 13.60 2.07 -18.39
N LEU A 143 12.65 1.44 -17.72
CA LEU A 143 11.35 2.01 -17.39
C LEU A 143 11.33 2.43 -15.92
N VAL A 144 10.73 3.58 -15.64
CA VAL A 144 10.63 4.16 -14.29
C VAL A 144 9.17 4.36 -13.93
N GLY A 145 8.81 3.92 -12.72
CA GLY A 145 7.45 3.90 -12.20
C GLY A 145 6.70 2.61 -12.58
N GLU A 146 5.90 2.11 -11.64
CA GLU A 146 5.07 0.92 -11.83
C GLU A 146 4.14 1.07 -13.04
N ALA A 147 3.46 2.21 -13.18
CA ALA A 147 2.54 2.45 -14.29
C ALA A 147 3.22 2.32 -15.67
N SER A 148 4.48 2.75 -15.80
CA SER A 148 5.25 2.59 -17.05
C SER A 148 5.59 1.13 -17.35
N ILE A 149 5.73 0.31 -16.31
CA ILE A 149 6.01 -1.13 -16.41
C ILE A 149 4.73 -1.89 -16.78
N ASP A 150 3.59 -1.50 -16.21
CA ASP A 150 2.29 -2.12 -16.49
C ASP A 150 1.77 -1.82 -17.90
N LEU A 151 1.98 -0.59 -18.39
CA LEU A 151 1.54 -0.16 -19.72
C LEU A 151 2.25 -0.86 -20.89
N ARG A 152 3.21 -1.76 -20.61
CA ARG A 152 3.93 -2.53 -21.63
C ARG A 152 3.07 -3.58 -22.31
N GLY A 153 1.96 -4.00 -21.71
CA GLY A 153 1.08 -5.03 -22.26
C GLY A 153 1.86 -6.29 -22.67
N HIS A 154 1.68 -6.76 -23.91
CA HIS A 154 2.35 -7.95 -24.46
C HIS A 154 3.69 -7.63 -25.16
N SER A 155 4.43 -6.65 -24.65
CA SER A 155 5.75 -6.30 -25.19
C SER A 155 6.65 -7.54 -25.31
N PRO A 156 7.25 -7.81 -26.48
CA PRO A 156 8.08 -8.99 -26.69
C PRO A 156 9.42 -8.93 -25.94
N VAL A 157 9.81 -7.74 -25.46
CA VAL A 157 11.05 -7.56 -24.73
C VAL A 157 10.86 -8.02 -23.28
N GLY A 158 11.71 -8.90 -22.76
CA GLY A 158 11.62 -9.33 -21.37
C GLY A 158 12.09 -8.26 -20.38
N VAL A 159 11.62 -8.34 -19.13
CA VAL A 159 12.30 -7.68 -18.01
C VAL A 159 13.59 -8.46 -17.72
N GLU A 160 14.70 -7.76 -17.61
CA GLU A 160 15.99 -8.30 -17.19
C GLU A 160 16.16 -8.18 -15.67
N ARG A 161 15.89 -7.00 -15.11
CA ARG A 161 16.02 -6.74 -13.66
C ARG A 161 15.02 -5.71 -13.17
N ILE A 162 14.53 -5.90 -11.95
CA ILE A 162 13.77 -4.90 -11.18
C ILE A 162 14.64 -4.34 -10.05
N TYR A 163 14.56 -3.04 -9.81
CA TYR A 163 15.29 -2.35 -8.74
C TYR A 163 14.58 -1.05 -8.35
N LEU A 164 15.02 -0.38 -7.28
CA LEU A 164 14.51 0.92 -6.86
C LEU A 164 15.35 2.05 -7.44
N SER A 165 14.74 3.19 -7.75
CA SER A 165 15.44 4.36 -8.31
C SER A 165 16.59 4.83 -7.41
N ASP A 166 16.38 4.74 -6.09
CA ASP A 166 17.31 5.16 -5.05
C ASP A 166 17.29 4.13 -3.92
N PRO A 167 18.37 4.01 -3.13
CA PRO A 167 18.35 3.21 -1.90
C PRO A 167 17.23 3.67 -0.96
N ALA A 168 16.39 2.73 -0.53
CA ALA A 168 15.32 2.99 0.43
C ALA A 168 15.59 2.26 1.75
N LYS A 169 15.28 2.93 2.86
CA LYS A 169 15.32 2.34 4.19
C LYS A 169 14.08 1.48 4.41
N ALA A 170 14.28 0.20 4.72
CA ALA A 170 13.17 -0.66 5.13
C ALA A 170 12.54 -0.16 6.42
N ASN A 171 11.22 -0.27 6.54
CA ASN A 171 10.51 0.07 7.77
C ASN A 171 10.95 -0.85 8.93
N GLU A 172 11.37 -0.27 10.05
CA GLU A 172 11.90 -1.02 11.20
C GLU A 172 10.86 -1.95 11.85
N LYS A 173 9.58 -1.52 11.90
CA LYS A 173 8.47 -2.36 12.37
C LYS A 173 8.26 -3.54 11.41
N ALA A 174 8.39 -3.31 10.10
CA ALA A 174 8.26 -4.38 9.09
C ALA A 174 9.40 -5.41 9.20
N VAL A 175 10.65 -4.97 9.40
CA VAL A 175 11.79 -5.87 9.64
C VAL A 175 11.57 -6.69 10.91
N THR A 176 11.14 -6.04 11.99
CA THR A 176 10.86 -6.72 13.28
C THR A 176 9.77 -7.77 13.15
N ALA A 177 8.76 -7.55 12.28
CA ALA A 177 7.70 -8.52 12.07
C ALA A 177 8.18 -9.82 11.37
N LEU A 178 9.31 -9.78 10.66
CA LEU A 178 9.88 -10.91 9.94
C LEU A 178 10.84 -11.77 10.77
N LEU A 179 11.24 -11.30 11.96
CA LEU A 179 12.17 -11.97 12.87
C LEU A 179 11.44 -12.70 14.01
#